data_AF-M3BUQ0-F1
#
_entry.id   AF-M3BUQ0-F1
#
_cell.length_a   1.000
_cell.length_b   1.000
_cell.length_c   1.000
_cell.angle_alpha   90.00
_cell.angle_beta   90.00
_cell.angle_gamma   90.00
#
_symmetry.space_group_name_H-M   'P 1'
#
loop_
_entity.id
_entity.type
_entity.pdbx_description
1 polymer ?
#
loop_
_entity_poly.entity_id
_entity_poly.type
_entity_poly.pdbx_seq_one_letter_code
_entity_poly.pdbx_strand_id
1 'polypeptide(L)' 'MTAVSLGLPEVPATLAVRRKSRQIQVGSVAVGGDAPVSV' A
#
# COMPACT_ATOMS: atom_id res chain seq x y z
N MET A 1 -18.52 -27.13 22.43
CA MET A 1 -18.08 -26.95 21.04
C MET A 1 -16.74 -26.23 21.09
N THR A 2 -15.65 -26.90 20.71
CA THR A 2 -14.29 -26.38 20.85
C THR A 2 -13.94 -25.54 19.62
N ALA A 3 -13.45 -24.32 19.79
CA ALA A 3 -13.08 -23.46 18.67
C ALA A 3 -11.79 -23.96 18.00
N VAL A 4 -11.81 -24.10 16.68
CA VAL A 4 -10.62 -24.41 15.86
C VAL A 4 -10.04 -23.09 15.37
N SER A 5 -8.84 -22.74 15.82
CA SER A 5 -8.13 -21.56 15.32
C SER A 5 -7.61 -21.81 13.91
N LEU A 6 -8.18 -21.12 12.92
CA LEU A 6 -7.80 -21.21 11.51
C LEU A 6 -6.54 -20.39 11.15
N GLY A 7 -5.94 -19.70 12.14
CA GLY A 7 -4.80 -18.81 11.93
C GLY A 7 -5.17 -17.53 11.17
N LEU A 8 -4.17 -16.69 10.93
CA LEU A 8 -4.26 -15.53 10.04
C LEU A 8 -3.47 -15.83 8.76
N PRO A 9 -3.92 -15.34 7.58
CA PRO A 9 -3.14 -15.44 6.35
C PRO A 9 -1.84 -14.62 6.47
N GLU A 10 -0.84 -15.01 5.67
CA GLU A 10 0.43 -14.30 5.61
C GLU A 10 0.25 -12.89 5.04
N VAL A 11 0.96 -11.92 5.62
CA VAL A 11 0.98 -10.54 5.12
C VAL A 11 1.72 -10.51 3.79
N PRO A 12 1.16 -9.90 2.72
CA PRO A 12 1.85 -9.80 1.44
C PRO A 12 3.22 -9.13 1.56
N ALA A 13 4.24 -9.75 0.97
CA ALA A 13 5.58 -9.19 0.96
C ALA A 13 5.66 -7.91 0.11
N THR A 14 6.35 -6.89 0.63
CA THR A 14 6.68 -5.70 -0.15
C THR A 14 7.75 -6.02 -1.19
N LEU A 15 7.38 -6.06 -2.47
CA LEU A 15 8.27 -6.48 -3.57
C LEU A 15 9.49 -5.55 -3.76
N ALA A 16 9.30 -4.25 -3.55
CA ALA A 16 10.34 -3.24 -3.70
C ALA A 16 10.00 -1.96 -2.93
N VAL A 17 11.02 -1.17 -2.63
CA VAL A 17 10.85 0.19 -2.10
C VAL A 17 10.24 1.12 -3.17
N ARG A 18 9.44 2.09 -2.72
CA ARG A 18 8.87 3.10 -3.63
C ARG A 18 9.97 3.98 -4.19
N ARG A 19 10.02 4.11 -5.52
CA ARG A 19 10.96 5.01 -6.20
C ARG A 19 10.69 6.45 -5.80
N LYS A 20 11.74 7.23 -5.53
CA LYS A 20 11.63 8.69 -5.38
C LYS A 20 11.20 9.31 -6.70
N SER A 21 10.08 10.03 -6.67
CA SER A 21 9.50 10.75 -7.80
C SER A 21 9.12 12.17 -7.36
N ARG A 22 9.01 13.09 -8.33
CA ARG A 22 8.43 14.41 -8.08
C ARG A 22 6.94 14.28 -7.78
N GLN A 23 6.44 15.13 -6.90
CA GLN A 23 5.00 15.27 -6.68
C GLN A 23 4.36 16.09 -7.81
N ILE A 24 3.21 15.64 -8.29
CA ILE A 24 2.39 16.32 -9.30
C ILE A 24 0.93 16.38 -8.86
N GLN A 25 0.14 17.23 -9.51
CA GLN A 25 -1.31 17.29 -9.35
C GLN A 25 -1.99 16.69 -10.58
N VAL A 26 -2.91 15.76 -10.36
CA VAL A 26 -3.84 15.21 -11.37
C VAL A 26 -5.24 15.66 -10.99
N GLY A 27 -5.70 16.75 -11.60
CA GLY A 27 -6.88 17.47 -11.11
C GLY A 27 -6.63 17.97 -9.70
N SER A 28 -7.42 17.48 -8.73
CA SER A 28 -7.28 17.78 -7.30
C SER A 28 -6.44 16.76 -6.52
N VAL A 29 -5.89 15.73 -7.17
CA VAL A 29 -5.19 14.63 -6.50
C VAL A 29 -3.67 14.78 -6.60
N ALA A 30 -2.99 14.77 -5.45
CA ALA A 30 -1.53 14.73 -5.38
C ALA A 30 -1.01 13.31 -5.66
N VAL A 31 -0.05 13.18 -6.59
CA VAL A 31 0.54 11.90 -7.00
C VAL A 31 2.07 11.98 -6.97
N GLY A 32 2.73 10.93 -6.51
CA GLY A 32 4.20 10.88 -6.41
C GLY A 32 4.74 11.59 -5.16
N GLY A 33 6.06 11.65 -5.00
CA GLY A 33 6.68 12.26 -3.81
C GLY A 33 6.20 11.61 -2.51
N ASP A 34 5.79 12.40 -1.53
CA ASP A 34 5.30 11.87 -0.25
C ASP A 34 3.77 11.60 -0.25
N ALA A 35 3.10 11.75 -1.41
CA ALA A 35 1.68 11.45 -1.54
C ALA A 35 1.39 9.92 -1.47
N PRO A 36 0.22 9.52 -0.94
CA PRO A 36 -0.22 8.13 -0.93
C PRO A 36 -0.32 7.55 -2.35
N VAL A 37 -0.31 6.21 -2.46
CA VAL A 37 -0.49 5.53 -3.75
C VAL A 37 -1.96 5.67 -4.17
N SER A 38 -2.19 6.35 -5.29
CA SER A 38 -3.51 6.46 -5.92
C SER A 38 -3.87 5.18 -6.68
N VAL A 39 -5.16 4.83 -6.74
CA VAL A 39 -5.73 3.69 -7.50
C VAL A 39 -6.21 4.16 -8.87
#